data_AF-A0AAN9XRH6-F1
#
_entry.id   AF-A0AAN9XRH6-F1
#
_cell.length_a   1.000
_cell.length_b   1.000
_cell.length_c   1.000
_cell.angle_alpha   90.00
_cell.angle_beta   90.00
_cell.angle_gamma   90.00
#
_symmetry.space_group_name_H-M   'P 1'
#
loop_
_entity.id
_entity.type
_entity.pdbx_description
1 polymer ?
#
loop_
_entity_poly.entity_id
_entity_poly.type
_entity_poly.pdbx_seq_one_letter_code
_entity_poly.pdbx_strand_id
1 'polypeptide(L)'
;MGCGNCSAGTIRVVFISRMISSSLKAGVEVEKSEEDGLFTKESVYKAVKTLMDDATEIGREVREKFKTKKLLLTKDLENGYIHSFCQKLQ
;
A
#
# COMPACT_ATOMS: atom_id res chain seq x y z
N MET A 1 0.39 21.88 25.19
CA MET A 1 1.69 21.17 24.98
C MET A 1 1.46 20.06 23.97
N GLY A 2 2.26 20.02 22.90
CA GLY A 2 2.41 18.91 21.93
C GLY A 2 1.26 18.78 20.91
N CYS A 3 1.44 18.72 19.59
CA CYS A 3 2.65 18.55 18.77
C CYS A 3 2.46 19.34 17.45
N GLY A 4 3.27 20.38 17.26
CA GLY A 4 3.21 21.26 16.08
C GLY A 4 3.94 20.77 14.83
N ASN A 5 4.51 19.56 14.81
CA ASN A 5 5.45 19.14 13.75
C ASN A 5 5.21 17.73 13.18
N CYS A 6 3.96 17.32 12.94
CA CYS A 6 3.63 16.00 12.35
C CYS A 6 2.92 16.02 10.98
N SER A 7 2.78 17.17 10.30
CA SER A 7 1.94 17.21 9.08
C SER A 7 2.60 16.65 7.83
N ALA A 8 3.92 16.79 7.64
CA ALA A 8 4.59 16.35 6.42
C ALA A 8 4.78 14.82 6.31
N GLY A 9 5.05 14.14 7.44
CA GLY A 9 5.23 12.69 7.46
C GLY A 9 3.93 11.90 7.28
N THR A 10 2.82 12.44 7.79
CA THR A 10 1.52 11.76 7.78
C THR A 10 0.88 11.73 6.39
N ILE A 11 0.99 12.82 5.62
CA ILE A 11 0.41 12.91 4.26
C ILE A 11 1.01 11.85 3.33
N ARG A 12 2.34 11.63 3.39
CA ARG A 12 3.03 10.65 2.55
C ARG A 12 2.51 9.22 2.78
N VAL A 13 2.40 8.80 4.03
CA VAL A 13 1.98 7.43 4.37
C VAL A 13 0.51 7.21 4.03
N VAL A 14 -0.34 8.21 4.26
CA VAL A 14 -1.78 8.14 3.90
C VAL A 14 -1.96 8.05 2.39
N PHE A 15 -1.24 8.86 1.62
CA PHE A 15 -1.31 8.84 0.16
C PHE A 15 -0.83 7.50 -0.42
N ILE A 16 0.32 6.99 0.04
CA ILE A 16 0.86 5.71 -0.41
C ILE A 16 -0.08 4.55 -0.02
N SER A 17 -0.63 4.57 1.20
CA SER A 17 -1.55 3.52 1.66
C SER A 17 -2.81 3.47 0.79
N ARG A 18 -3.39 4.64 0.47
CA ARG A 18 -4.54 4.75 -0.44
C ARG A 18 -4.22 4.31 -1.85
N MET A 19 -3.07 4.71 -2.39
CA MET A 19 -2.64 4.29 -3.73
C MET A 19 -2.43 2.76 -3.81
N ILE A 20 -1.87 2.15 -2.76
CA ILE A 20 -1.67 0.69 -2.68
C ILE A 20 -3.00 -0.05 -2.59
N SER A 21 -3.94 0.41 -1.76
CA SER A 21 -5.24 -0.24 -1.59
C SER A 21 -6.16 -0.04 -2.78
N SER A 22 -6.24 1.19 -3.32
CA SER A 22 -7.19 1.53 -4.39
C SER A 22 -6.62 1.29 -5.79
N SER A 23 -5.52 1.94 -6.16
CA SER A 23 -5.01 1.95 -7.53
C SER A 23 -4.29 0.65 -7.88
N LEU A 24 -3.50 0.11 -6.95
CA LEU A 24 -2.77 -1.14 -7.15
C LEU A 24 -3.57 -2.38 -6.72
N LYS A 25 -4.67 -2.20 -5.97
CA LYS A 25 -5.49 -3.28 -5.40
C LYS A 25 -4.63 -4.35 -4.71
N ALA A 26 -3.56 -3.91 -4.04
CA ALA A 26 -2.53 -4.77 -3.47
C ALA A 26 -2.48 -4.67 -1.93
N GLY A 27 -3.56 -4.17 -1.31
CA GLY A 27 -3.71 -4.08 0.14
C GLY A 27 -5.17 -4.00 0.56
N VAL A 28 -5.45 -4.38 1.79
CA VAL A 28 -6.79 -4.31 2.42
C VAL A 28 -6.78 -3.16 3.43
N GLU A 29 -7.83 -2.33 3.38
CA GLU A 29 -8.04 -1.27 4.35
C GLU A 29 -8.77 -1.82 5.58
N VAL A 30 -8.28 -1.48 6.76
CA VAL A 30 -8.89 -1.89 8.02
C VAL A 30 -9.93 -0.87 8.42
N GLU A 31 -11.14 -1.34 8.72
CA GLU A 31 -12.22 -0.48 9.21
C GLU A 31 -11.87 0.08 10.61
N LYS A 32 -12.09 1.38 10.76
CA LYS A 32 -12.01 2.08 12.04
C LYS A 32 -13.40 2.14 12.65
N SER A 33 -13.46 2.10 13.98
CA SER A 33 -14.71 2.34 14.69
C SER A 33 -15.19 3.77 14.42
N GLU A 34 -16.50 3.92 14.19
CA GLU A 34 -17.13 5.21 13.89
C GLU A 34 -17.12 6.16 15.10
N GLU A 35 -17.02 5.60 16.32
CA GLU A 35 -17.16 6.33 17.57
C GLU A 35 -15.84 6.98 18.03
N ASP A 36 -14.73 6.25 17.94
CA ASP A 36 -13.40 6.67 18.42
C ASP A 36 -12.36 6.83 17.30
N GLY A 37 -12.69 6.41 16.07
CA GLY A 37 -11.78 6.42 14.92
C GLY A 37 -10.58 5.49 15.09
N LEU A 38 -10.63 4.56 16.05
CA LEU A 38 -9.55 3.62 16.35
C LEU A 38 -9.78 2.28 15.65
N PHE A 39 -8.69 1.53 15.52
CA PHE A 39 -8.74 0.15 15.06
C PHE A 39 -9.08 -0.76 16.23
N THR A 40 -10.04 -1.67 16.02
CA THR A 40 -10.37 -2.70 17.00
C THR A 40 -9.60 -3.98 16.69
N LYS A 41 -9.44 -4.84 17.70
CA LYS A 41 -8.80 -6.15 17.51
C LYS A 41 -9.56 -6.98 16.47
N GLU A 42 -10.88 -6.87 16.47
CA GLU A 42 -11.79 -7.58 15.61
C GLU A 42 -11.66 -7.13 14.14
N SER A 43 -11.55 -5.81 13.91
CA SER A 43 -11.38 -5.29 12.54
C SER A 43 -10.02 -5.67 11.96
N VAL A 44 -8.96 -5.61 12.76
CA VAL A 44 -7.61 -6.07 12.36
C VAL A 44 -7.60 -7.58 12.10
N TYR A 45 -8.21 -8.39 12.98
CA TYR A 45 -8.30 -9.84 12.80
C TYR A 45 -9.03 -10.21 11.50
N LYS A 46 -10.15 -9.56 11.19
CA LYS A 46 -10.90 -9.76 9.95
C LYS A 46 -10.04 -9.44 8.73
N ALA A 47 -9.34 -8.30 8.72
CA ALA A 47 -8.48 -7.90 7.62
C ALA A 47 -7.33 -8.90 7.38
N VAL A 48 -6.66 -9.34 8.46
CA VAL A 48 -5.60 -10.35 8.37
C VAL A 48 -6.15 -11.69 7.89
N LYS A 49 -7.30 -12.12 8.41
CA LYS A 49 -7.93 -13.39 8.00
C LYS A 49 -8.30 -13.38 6.52
N THR A 50 -8.95 -12.32 6.03
CA THR A 50 -9.28 -12.17 4.61
C THR A 50 -8.03 -12.18 3.74
N LEU A 51 -6.96 -11.50 4.16
CA LEU A 51 -5.71 -11.53 3.43
C LEU A 51 -5.11 -12.93 3.40
N MET A 52 -5.12 -13.67 4.50
CA MET A 52 -4.44 -14.98 4.60
C MET A 52 -5.25 -16.14 4.02
N ASP A 53 -6.55 -15.96 3.84
CA ASP A 53 -7.44 -17.00 3.30
C ASP A 53 -7.46 -17.00 1.76
N ASP A 54 -6.84 -18.03 1.17
CA ASP A 54 -6.80 -18.26 -0.28
C ASP A 54 -8.16 -18.61 -0.89
N ALA A 55 -9.16 -18.99 -0.08
CA ALA A 55 -10.51 -19.20 -0.56
C ALA A 55 -11.25 -17.88 -0.83
N THR A 56 -10.73 -16.76 -0.35
CA THR A 56 -11.33 -15.44 -0.60
C THR A 56 -10.79 -14.82 -1.88
N GLU A 57 -11.69 -14.26 -2.70
CA GLU A 57 -11.32 -13.56 -3.92
C GLU A 57 -10.34 -12.42 -3.64
N ILE A 58 -10.58 -11.67 -2.56
CA ILE A 58 -9.75 -10.54 -2.13
C ILE A 58 -8.33 -11.00 -1.79
N GLY A 59 -8.18 -12.10 -1.02
CA GLY A 59 -6.86 -12.64 -0.66
C GLY A 59 -6.06 -13.07 -1.89
N ARG A 60 -6.72 -13.72 -2.85
CA ARG A 60 -6.11 -14.15 -4.12
C ARG A 60 -5.70 -12.96 -4.99
N GLU A 61 -6.60 -12.00 -5.20
CA GLU A 61 -6.33 -10.82 -6.02
C GLU A 61 -5.16 -10.02 -5.47
N VAL A 62 -5.14 -9.75 -4.16
CA VAL A 62 -4.07 -8.98 -3.51
C VAL A 62 -2.71 -9.67 -3.67
N ARG A 63 -2.64 -11.00 -3.51
CA ARG A 63 -1.40 -11.77 -3.70
C ARG A 63 -0.89 -11.74 -5.14
N GLU A 64 -1.78 -11.91 -6.11
CA GLU A 64 -1.40 -11.88 -7.52
C GLU A 64 -0.95 -10.47 -7.95
N LYS A 65 -1.59 -9.41 -7.47
CA LYS A 65 -1.12 -8.03 -7.69
C LYS A 65 0.20 -7.74 -6.96
N PHE A 66 0.43 -8.34 -5.80
CA PHE A 66 1.71 -8.24 -5.10
C PHE A 66 2.87 -8.86 -5.90
N LYS A 67 2.64 -9.92 -6.67
CA LYS A 67 3.63 -10.46 -7.62
C LYS A 67 4.03 -9.42 -8.68
N THR A 68 3.09 -8.64 -9.20
CA THR A 68 3.37 -7.57 -10.17
C THR A 68 4.20 -6.44 -9.55
N LYS A 69 4.05 -6.17 -8.25
CA LYS A 69 4.92 -5.23 -7.51
C LYS A 69 6.40 -5.63 -7.60
N LYS A 70 6.72 -6.93 -7.59
CA LYS A 70 8.10 -7.41 -7.75
C LYS A 70 8.69 -6.99 -9.10
N LEU A 71 7.87 -7.01 -10.16
CA LEU A 71 8.29 -6.52 -11.48
C LEU A 71 8.52 -5.01 -11.48
N LEU A 72 7.64 -4.23 -10.83
CA LEU A 72 7.78 -2.77 -10.72
C LEU A 72 8.97 -2.33 -9.86
N LEU A 73 9.39 -3.15 -8.90
CA LEU A 73 10.55 -2.90 -8.02
C LEU A 73 11.86 -3.53 -8.54
N THR A 74 11.88 -4.01 -9.78
CA THR A 74 13.10 -4.61 -10.33
C THR A 74 14.13 -3.50 -10.56
N LYS A 75 15.33 -3.64 -9.98
CA LYS A 75 16.43 -2.68 -10.14
C LYS A 75 16.74 -2.41 -11.62
N ASP A 76 16.57 -3.41 -12.48
CA ASP A 76 16.79 -3.30 -13.92
C ASP A 76 15.81 -2.34 -14.60
N LEU A 77 14.56 -2.29 -14.14
CA LEU A 77 13.55 -1.36 -14.65
C LEU A 77 13.87 0.08 -14.24
N GLU A 78 14.17 0.30 -12.95
CA GLU A 78 14.51 1.62 -12.41
C GLU A 78 15.77 2.17 -13.08
N ASN A 79 16.82 1.35 -13.16
CA ASN A 79 18.11 1.78 -13.69
C ASN A 79 18.05 1.99 -15.21
N GLY A 80 17.30 1.16 -15.94
CA GLY A 80 17.06 1.36 -17.37
C GLY A 80 16.26 2.64 -17.68
N TYR A 81 15.25 2.95 -16.87
CA TYR A 81 14.47 4.18 -17.02
C TYR A 81 15.33 5.42 -16.78
N ILE A 82 16.08 5.46 -15.67
CA ILE A 82 17.00 6.56 -15.37
C ILE A 82 18.05 6.69 -16.47
N HIS A 83 18.66 5.59 -16.90
CA HIS A 83 19.68 5.60 -17.93
C HIS A 83 19.15 6.14 -19.27
N SER A 84 18.00 5.66 -19.73
CA SER A 84 17.37 6.14 -20.97
C SER A 84 16.93 7.59 -20.89
N PHE A 85 16.49 8.04 -19.72
CA PHE A 85 16.18 9.45 -19.47
C PHE A 85 17.43 10.32 -19.56
N CYS A 86 18.53 9.93 -18.90
CA CYS A 86 19.81 10.65 -18.97
C CYS A 86 20.35 10.71 -20.40
N GLN A 87 20.28 9.62 -21.17
CA GLN A 87 20.68 9.63 -22.58
C GLN A 87 19.89 10.62 -23.43
N LYS A 88 18.59 10.79 -23.18
CA LYS A 88 17.73 11.74 -23.92
C LYS A 88 17.96 13.20 -23.55
N LEU A 89 18.65 13.47 -22.44
CA LEU A 89 18.99 14.82 -21.99
C LEU A 89 20.37 15.29 -22.46
N GLN A 90 21.17 14.39 -23.07
CA GLN A 90 22.45 14.71 -23.72
C GLN A 90 22.23 15.08 -25.19
#